data_AF-A0A0M3HUA0-F1
#
_entry.id   AF-A0A0M3HUA0-F1
#
_cell.length_a   1.000
_cell.length_b   1.000
_cell.length_c   1.000
_cell.angle_alpha   90.00
_cell.angle_beta   90.00
_cell.angle_gamma   90.00
#
_symmetry.space_group_name_H-M   'P 1'
#
loop_
_entity.id
_entity.type
_entity.pdbx_description
1 polymer ?
#
loop_
_entity_poly.entity_id
_entity_poly.type
_entity_poly.pdbx_seq_one_letter_code
_entity_poly.pdbx_strand_id
1 'polypeptide(L)' 'MLCSQKSNTVGLGVAMMMQQASMFAGGNPPFDVIGLEGKIRKAKAEGRTVTLVNGGLYFDYHHVANVPPHINLRV' A
#
# COMPACT_ATOMS: atom_id res chain seq x y z
N MET A 1 -18.79 -26.53 2.19
CA MET A 1 -17.81 -27.59 1.86
C MET A 1 -16.69 -26.94 1.06
N LEU A 2 -15.45 -27.07 1.51
CA LEU A 2 -14.29 -26.31 1.05
C LEU A 2 -13.94 -26.58 -0.41
N CYS A 3 -13.77 -25.53 -1.22
CA CYS A 3 -12.94 -25.61 -2.43
C CYS A 3 -11.50 -25.22 -2.06
N SER A 4 -10.67 -26.25 -2.03
CA SER A 4 -9.23 -26.26 -1.88
C SER A 4 -8.55 -25.40 -2.96
N GLN A 5 -7.94 -24.28 -2.58
CA GLN A 5 -6.94 -23.60 -3.42
C GLN A 5 -5.55 -24.10 -3.03
N LYS A 6 -5.03 -25.04 -3.82
CA LYS A 6 -3.64 -25.47 -3.82
C LYS A 6 -2.90 -24.72 -4.93
N SER A 7 -1.63 -24.37 -4.67
CA SER A 7 -0.64 -23.72 -5.57
C SER A 7 -0.79 -22.19 -5.70
N ASN A 8 0.20 -21.32 -5.42
CA ASN A 8 1.65 -21.44 -5.62
C ASN A 8 2.45 -20.57 -4.61
N THR A 9 3.11 -21.19 -3.64
CA THR A 9 4.02 -20.51 -2.69
C THR A 9 5.28 -19.94 -3.36
N VAL A 10 5.64 -20.45 -4.54
CA VAL A 10 6.83 -20.02 -5.30
C VAL A 10 6.70 -18.63 -5.94
N GLY A 11 5.46 -18.18 -6.26
CA GLY A 11 5.24 -16.87 -6.88
C GLY A 11 5.49 -15.70 -5.93
N LEU A 12 5.24 -15.90 -4.64
CA LEU A 12 5.45 -14.90 -3.60
C LEU A 12 6.94 -14.58 -3.41
N GLY A 13 7.81 -15.59 -3.43
CA GLY A 13 9.26 -15.40 -3.30
C GLY A 13 9.87 -14.66 -4.49
N VAL A 14 9.44 -14.98 -5.71
CA VAL A 14 9.88 -14.28 -6.93
C VAL A 14 9.35 -12.84 -6.96
N ALA A 15 8.09 -12.62 -6.55
CA ALA A 15 7.54 -11.27 -6.42
C ALA A 15 8.32 -10.41 -5.40
N MET A 16 8.69 -10.99 -4.25
CA MET A 16 9.52 -10.32 -3.24
C MET A 16 10.94 -10.03 -3.75
N MET A 17 11.56 -10.97 -4.48
CA MET A 17 12.90 -10.76 -5.06
C MET A 17 12.89 -9.68 -6.15
N MET A 18 11.84 -9.62 -6.97
CA MET A 18 11.65 -8.55 -7.95
C MET A 18 11.39 -7.19 -7.28
N GLN A 19 10.66 -7.16 -6.16
CA GLN A 19 10.50 -5.97 -5.34
C GLN A 19 11.84 -5.48 -4.78
N GLN A 20 12.71 -6.40 -4.36
CA GLN A 20 14.03 -6.05 -3.85
C GLN A 20 14.97 -5.58 -4.97
N ALA A 21 14.95 -6.21 -6.15
CA ALA A 21 15.75 -5.81 -7.31
C ALA A 21 15.33 -4.44 -7.87
N SER A 22 14.04 -4.15 -7.91
CA SER A 22 13.51 -2.83 -8.32
C SER A 22 13.89 -1.71 -7.35
N MET A 23 13.98 -2.00 -6.04
CA MET A 23 14.49 -1.05 -5.03
C MET A 23 15.97 -0.69 -5.24
N PHE A 24 16.81 -1.61 -5.72
CA PHE A 24 18.24 -1.34 -6.01
C PHE A 24 18.48 -0.67 -7.37
N ALA A 25 17.57 -0.84 -8.33
CA ALA A 25 17.70 -0.27 -9.68
C ALA A 25 17.20 1.20 -9.81
N GLY A 26 16.86 1.87 -8.70
CA GLY A 26 16.32 3.23 -8.72
C GLY A 26 14.90 3.32 -9.29
N GLY A 27 14.23 2.19 -9.48
CA GLY A 27 12.82 2.15 -9.85
C GLY A 27 11.97 2.43 -8.62
N ASN A 28 11.25 3.55 -8.62
CA ASN A 28 10.26 3.84 -7.59
C ASN A 28 9.28 2.65 -7.55
N PRO A 29 9.18 1.88 -6.44
CA PRO A 29 8.30 0.71 -6.39
C PRO A 29 6.88 1.15 -6.74
N PRO A 30 6.09 0.31 -7.44
CA PRO A 30 4.73 0.67 -7.80
C PRO A 30 3.97 1.02 -6.52
N PHE A 31 3.62 2.30 -6.39
CA PHE A 31 2.86 2.80 -5.25
C PHE A 31 1.46 2.19 -5.32
N ASP A 32 1.13 1.32 -4.38
CA ASP A 32 -0.17 0.65 -4.33
C ASP A 32 -1.26 1.62 -3.87
N VAL A 33 -1.75 2.41 -4.83
CA VAL A 33 -2.83 3.39 -4.63
C VAL A 33 -4.08 2.69 -4.12
N ILE A 34 -4.46 1.56 -4.72
CA ILE A 34 -5.71 0.84 -4.42
C ILE A 34 -5.68 0.33 -2.97
N GLY A 35 -4.58 -0.28 -2.55
CA GLY A 35 -4.40 -0.72 -1.17
C GLY A 35 -4.41 0.44 -0.18
N LEU A 36 -3.84 1.59 -0.54
CA LEU A 36 -3.84 2.78 0.31
C LEU A 36 -5.23 3.42 0.42
N GLU A 37 -5.97 3.53 -0.69
CA GLU A 37 -7.34 4.04 -0.69
C GLU A 37 -8.26 3.17 0.16
N GLY A 38 -8.11 1.84 0.10
CA GLY A 38 -8.81 0.90 0.98
C GLY A 38 -8.52 1.14 2.46
N LYS A 39 -7.25 1.39 2.82
CA LYS A 39 -6.87 1.74 4.20
C LYS A 39 -7.48 3.07 4.64
N ILE A 40 -7.48 4.09 3.78
CA ILE A 40 -8.07 5.38 4.10
C ILE A 40 -9.58 5.26 4.29
N ARG A 41 -10.28 4.57 3.39
CA ARG A 41 -11.71 4.35 3.49
C ARG A 41 -12.08 3.60 4.76
N LYS A 42 -11.31 2.59 5.14
CA LYS A 42 -11.48 1.86 6.40
C LYS A 42 -11.27 2.79 7.60
N ALA A 43 -10.17 3.54 7.63
CA ALA A 43 -9.88 4.48 8.72
C ALA A 43 -10.99 5.53 8.89
N LYS A 44 -11.48 6.09 7.78
CA LYS A 44 -12.62 7.02 7.78
C LYS A 44 -13.91 6.36 8.29
N ALA A 45 -14.21 5.13 7.87
CA ALA A 45 -15.38 4.40 8.34
C ALA A 45 -15.33 4.07 9.84
N GLU A 46 -14.13 3.88 10.38
CA GLU A 46 -13.88 3.69 11.82
C GLU A 46 -13.89 5.01 12.62
N GLY A 47 -14.07 6.16 11.96
CA GLY A 47 -14.07 7.48 12.61
C GLY A 47 -12.67 7.98 12.99
N ARG A 48 -11.61 7.41 12.40
CA ARG A 48 -10.21 7.78 12.68
C ARG A 48 -9.84 9.05 11.93
N THR A 49 -8.93 9.83 12.50
CA THR A 49 -8.47 11.08 11.88
C THR A 49 -7.48 10.79 10.78
N VAL A 50 -7.80 11.14 9.53
CA VAL A 50 -6.90 10.98 8.38
C VAL A 50 -6.32 12.33 7.99
N THR A 51 -5.00 12.47 8.02
CA THR A 51 -4.29 13.72 7.68
C THR A 51 -3.23 13.47 6.63
N LEU A 52 -3.16 14.32 5.61
CA LEU A 52 -2.10 14.31 4.61
C LEU A 52 -1.30 15.62 4.73
N VAL A 53 -0.01 15.53 5.08
CA VAL A 53 0.88 16.68 5.27
C VAL A 53 2.22 16.41 4.59
N ASN A 54 2.65 17.29 3.70
CA ASN A 54 3.93 17.16 2.97
C ASN A 54 4.13 15.80 2.28
N GLY A 55 3.04 15.20 1.77
CA GLY A 55 3.04 13.85 1.20
C GLY A 55 3.05 12.72 2.23
N GLY A 56 3.23 12.99 3.53
CA GLY A 56 3.04 12.01 4.58
C GLY A 56 1.57 11.82 4.92
N LEU A 57 1.07 10.59 4.85
CA LEU A 57 -0.26 10.20 5.29
C LEU A 57 -0.21 9.69 6.73
N TYR A 58 -1.08 10.24 7.57
CA TYR A 58 -1.17 9.94 8.99
C TYR A 58 -2.59 9.54 9.38
N PHE A 59 -2.71 8.50 10.20
CA PHE A 59 -3.96 8.10 10.86
C PHE A 59 -3.81 8.31 12.36
N ASP A 60 -4.70 9.08 12.98
CA ASP A 60 -4.63 9.44 14.41
C ASP A 60 -3.22 9.92 14.82
N TYR A 61 -2.60 10.76 13.98
CA TYR A 61 -1.24 11.28 14.17
C TYR A 61 -0.10 10.26 14.01
N HIS A 62 -0.40 8.99 13.70
CA HIS A 62 0.60 7.99 13.36
C HIS A 62 0.87 7.95 11.86
N HIS A 63 2.15 7.93 11.47
CA HIS A 63 2.57 7.86 10.07
C HIS A 63 2.25 6.48 9.47
N VAL A 64 1.65 6.48 8.26
CA VAL A 64 1.17 5.27 7.59
C VAL A 64 1.84 5.06 6.23
N ALA A 65 2.04 6.11 5.46
CA ALA A 65 2.64 6.03 4.13
C ALA A 65 3.16 7.40 3.65
N ASN A 66 4.07 7.38 2.67
CA ASN A 66 4.44 8.56 1.90
C ASN A 66 3.77 8.49 0.52
N VAL A 67 2.85 9.40 0.27
CA VAL A 67 2.16 9.60 -1.01
C VAL A 67 3.06 10.41 -1.94
N PRO A 68 3.47 9.85 -3.09
CA PRO A 68 4.23 10.59 -4.09
C PRO A 68 3.40 11.76 -4.65
N PRO A 69 4.04 12.88 -5.05
CA PRO A 69 3.35 14.10 -5.46
C PRO A 69 2.51 13.97 -6.74
N HIS A 70 2.74 12.94 -7.54
CA HIS A 70 1.98 12.65 -8.76
C HIS A 70 0.74 11.78 -8.52
N ILE A 71 0.53 11.30 -7.28
CA ILE A 71 -0.61 10.46 -6.92
C ILE A 71 -1.71 11.32 -6.31
N ASN A 72 -2.90 11.29 -6.93
CA ASN A 72 -4.11 11.86 -6.37
C ASN A 72 -4.92 10.75 -5.68
N LEU A 73 -5.10 10.87 -4.36
CA LEU A 73 -5.95 9.97 -3.59
C LEU A 73 -7.38 10.51 -3.59
N ARG A 74 -8.35 9.73 -4.08
CA ARG A 74 -9.75 10.14 -4.14
C ARG A 74 -10.60 9.25 -3.22
N VAL A 75 -10.71 9.67 -1.97
CA VAL A 75 -11.28 8.89 -0.85
C VAL A 75 -12.15 9.73 0.07
#